data_AF-A0A066UF08-F1
#
_entry.id   AF-A0A066UF08-F1
#
_cell.length_a   1.000
_cell.length_b   1.000
_cell.length_c   1.000
_cell.angle_alpha   90.00
_cell.angle_beta   90.00
_cell.angle_gamma   90.00
#
_symmetry.space_group_name_H-M   'P 1'
#
loop_
_entity.id
_entity.type
_entity.pdbx_description
1 polymer ?
#
loop_
_entity_poly.entity_id
_entity_poly.type
_entity_poly.pdbx_seq_one_letter_code
_entity_poly.pdbx_strand_id
1 'polypeptide(L)' 'MTTMEAMTYYGENDIRFEDRPVPTIIDPTDAIIRMTKTTICGTNLGI' A
#
# COMPACT_ATOMS: atom_id res chain seq x y z
N MET A 1 13.93 -0.69 11.92
CA MET A 1 12.84 -1.49 11.31
C MET A 1 12.87 -1.19 9.83
N THR A 2 12.72 -2.19 8.97
CA THR A 2 12.69 -1.97 7.52
C THR A 2 11.34 -1.37 7.15
N THR A 3 11.33 -0.18 6.54
CA THR A 3 10.12 0.51 6.08
C THR A 3 9.96 0.39 4.56
N MET A 4 8.75 0.65 4.08
CA MET A 4 8.39 0.81 2.67
C MET A 4 7.51 2.04 2.52
N GLU A 5 7.57 2.68 1.36
CA GLU A 5 6.65 3.76 1.00
C GLU A 5 5.25 3.20 0.72
N ALA A 6 4.23 3.81 1.30
CA ALA A 6 2.84 3.45 1.10
C ALA A 6 1.98 4.69 0.82
N MET A 7 1.07 4.56 -0.15
CA MET A 7 0.01 5.53 -0.39
C MET A 7 -1.18 5.19 0.51
N THR A 8 -1.46 6.05 1.50
CA THR A 8 -2.49 5.83 2.51
C THR A 8 -3.62 6.84 2.38
N TYR A 9 -4.85 6.36 2.42
CA TYR A 9 -6.06 7.17 2.42
C TYR A 9 -6.41 7.63 3.85
N TYR A 10 -6.67 8.93 4.00
CA TYR A 10 -7.06 9.57 5.26
C TYR A 10 -8.45 10.23 5.20
N GLY A 11 -9.05 10.34 4.02
CA GLY A 11 -10.38 10.90 3.81
C GLY A 11 -10.53 11.47 2.40
N GLU A 12 -11.71 12.06 2.14
CA GLU A 12 -11.99 12.69 0.86
C GLU A 12 -10.93 13.75 0.53
N ASN A 13 -10.29 13.62 -0.64
CA ASN A 13 -9.18 14.47 -1.09
C ASN A 13 -7.93 14.47 -0.17
N ASP A 14 -7.81 13.52 0.77
CA ASP A 14 -6.64 13.37 1.65
C ASP A 14 -5.99 12.00 1.45
N ILE A 15 -4.99 11.97 0.57
CA ILE A 15 -4.13 10.81 0.31
C ILE A 15 -2.69 11.25 0.53
N ARG A 16 -1.92 10.45 1.26
CA ARG A 16 -0.55 10.77 1.65
C ARG A 16 0.39 9.62 1.35
N PHE A 17 1.62 9.96 1.02
CA PHE A 17 2.71 9.00 0.98
C PHE A 17 3.45 9.03 2.31
N GLU A 18 3.65 7.86 2.90
CA GLU A 18 4.33 7.72 4.19
C GLU A 18 5.08 6.39 4.30
N ASP A 19 6.11 6.39 5.16
CA ASP A 19 6.82 5.16 5.52
C ASP A 19 5.95 4.27 6.41
N ARG A 20 5.74 3.04 5.97
CA ARG A 20 5.06 1.97 6.72
C ARG A 20 5.99 0.79 6.92
N PRO A 21 5.82 -0.01 7.99
CA PRO A 21 6.56 -1.26 8.14
C PRO A 21 6.35 -2.17 6.93
N VAL A 22 7.43 -2.84 6.49
CA VAL A 22 7.31 -3.92 5.50
C VAL A 22 6.36 -4.99 6.06
N PRO A 23 5.41 -5.51 5.27
CA PRO A 23 4.46 -6.52 5.73
C PRO A 23 5.16 -7.80 6.16
N THR A 24 4.50 -8.55 7.05
CA THR A 24 4.93 -9.86 7.51
C THR A 24 3.96 -10.93 7.03
N ILE A 25 4.47 -12.13 6.76
CA ILE A 25 3.65 -13.30 6.47
C ILE A 25 2.83 -13.66 7.72
N ILE A 26 1.50 -13.80 7.57
CA ILE A 26 0.60 -14.17 8.66
C ILE A 26 0.16 -15.62 8.46
N ASP A 27 -0.31 -15.95 7.26
CA ASP A 27 -0.76 -17.28 6.90
C ASP A 27 0.24 -17.99 5.96
N PRO A 28 0.30 -19.33 5.97
CA PRO A 28 1.24 -20.09 5.14
C PRO A 28 1.10 -19.86 3.62
N THR A 29 -0.04 -19.33 3.19
CA THR A 29 -0.34 -19.07 1.78
C THR A 29 0.01 -17.65 1.33
N ASP A 30 0.46 -16.78 2.23
CA ASP A 30 0.79 -15.40 1.90
C ASP A 30 2.11 -15.31 1.12
N ALA A 31 2.23 -14.26 0.31
CA ALA A 31 3.48 -13.91 -0.36
C ALA A 31 3.72 -12.40 -0.28
N ILE A 32 4.96 -12.02 0.02
CA ILE A 32 5.39 -10.63 -0.03
C ILE A 32 6.03 -10.38 -1.39
N ILE A 33 5.42 -9.50 -2.18
CA ILE A 33 5.89 -9.18 -3.52
C ILE A 33 6.45 -7.76 -3.55
N ARG A 34 7.68 -7.61 -4.06
CA ARG A 34 8.25 -6.29 -4.34
C ARG A 34 7.60 -5.71 -5.58
N MET A 35 6.76 -4.69 -5.39
CA MET A 35 6.12 -3.98 -6.49
C MET A 35 7.15 -3.25 -7.36
N THR A 36 7.12 -3.52 -8.67
CA THR A 36 7.95 -2.80 -9.66
C THR A 36 7.18 -1.65 -10.29
N LYS A 37 5.88 -1.84 -10.55
CA LYS A 37 4.93 -0.87 -11.08
C LYS A 37 3.53 -1.21 -10.61
N THR A 38 2.70 -0.19 -10.38
CA THR A 38 1.26 -0.34 -10.14
C THR A 38 0.50 0.66 -11.02
N THR A 39 -0.77 0.39 -11.29
CA THR A 39 -1.65 1.27 -12.07
C THR A 39 -2.75 1.84 -11.18
N ILE A 40 -3.38 2.91 -11.64
CA ILE A 40 -4.54 3.53 -10.98
C ILE A 40 -5.80 3.09 -11.71
N CYS A 41 -6.81 2.63 -10.99
CA CYS A 41 -8.15 2.34 -11.50
C CYS A 41 -9.11 3.48 -11.14
N GLY A 42 -10.16 3.70 -11.93
CA GLY A 42 -11.21 4.68 -11.62
C GLY A 42 -11.88 4.40 -10.26
N THR A 43 -11.95 3.14 -9.83
CA THR A 43 -12.45 2.76 -8.50
C THR A 43 -11.61 3.34 -7.36
N ASN A 44 -10.31 3.59 -7.57
CA ASN A 44 -9.44 4.22 -6.56
C ASN A 44 -9.76 5.70 -6.35
N LEU A 45 -10.49 6.35 -7.26
CA LEU A 45 -10.94 7.74 -7.10
C LEU A 45 -12.28 7.85 -6.38
N GLY A 46 -13.03 6.75 -6.28
CA GLY A 46 -14.34 6.69 -5.63
C GLY A 46 -14.32 6.14 -4.21
N ILE A 47 -13.13 6.00 -3.61
CA ILE A 47 -12.95 5.58 -2.21
C ILE A 47 -12.99 6.76 -1.26
#